data_AF-A0A1L4BRN2-F1
#
_entry.id   AF-A0A1L4BRN2-F1
#
_cell.length_a   1.000
_cell.length_b   1.000
_cell.length_c   1.000
_cell.angle_alpha   90.00
_cell.angle_beta   90.00
_cell.angle_gamma   90.00
#
_symmetry.space_group_name_H-M   'P 1'
#
loop_
_entity.id
_entity.type
_entity.pdbx_description
1 polymer ?
#
loop_
_entity_poly.entity_id
_entity_poly.type
_entity_poly.pdbx_seq_one_letter_code
_entity_poly.pdbx_strand_id
1 'polypeptide(L)'
;MYNSLVKDLLSKITIDDGNILPEQQKYQVKDSFSTVELYISDDMVSYRAFGDVYVMTMVKFLQIKLQHRQNLKDITLESLIADFDLPEVKYRNALQIVELIEKINERSTL
;
A
#
# COMPACT_ATOMS: atom_id res chain seq x y z
N MET A 1 19.39 -2.09 -7.49
CA MET A 1 19.50 -2.38 -6.04
C MET A 1 18.45 -1.52 -5.34
N TYR A 2 17.74 -2.01 -4.32
CA TYR A 2 16.69 -1.22 -3.67
C TYR A 2 17.25 -0.01 -2.91
N ASN A 3 16.51 1.11 -2.94
CA ASN A 3 16.85 2.33 -2.22
C ASN A 3 16.68 2.15 -0.68
N SER A 4 17.04 3.18 0.10
CA SER A 4 16.95 3.13 1.57
C SER A 4 15.52 3.00 2.08
N LEU A 5 14.55 3.68 1.46
CA LEU A 5 13.14 3.62 1.84
C LEU A 5 12.58 2.19 1.72
N VAL A 6 12.82 1.54 0.58
CA VAL A 6 12.37 0.16 0.34
C VAL A 6 12.97 -0.80 1.37
N LYS A 7 14.27 -0.65 1.67
CA LYS A 7 14.95 -1.49 2.68
C LYS A 7 14.38 -1.28 4.09
N ASP A 8 14.11 -0.04 4.46
CA ASP A 8 13.49 0.31 5.75
C ASP A 8 12.07 -0.29 5.85
N LEU A 9 11.23 -0.09 4.84
CA LEU A 9 9.88 -0.64 4.79
C LEU A 9 9.88 -2.16 4.86
N LEU A 10 10.79 -2.83 4.13
CA LEU A 10 10.95 -4.29 4.21
C LEU A 10 11.26 -4.76 5.63
N SER A 11 12.13 -4.05 6.34
CA SER A 11 12.50 -4.41 7.71
C SER A 11 11.36 -4.27 8.73
N LYS A 12 10.33 -3.49 8.38
CA LYS A 12 9.14 -3.24 9.21
C LYS A 12 7.99 -4.19 8.92
N ILE A 13 8.10 -5.04 7.89
CA ILE A 13 7.08 -6.05 7.61
C ILE A 13 7.12 -7.11 8.70
N THR A 14 5.96 -7.35 9.32
CA THR A 14 5.80 -8.34 10.38
C THR A 14 4.68 -9.31 10.03
N ILE A 15 4.61 -10.43 10.76
CA ILE A 15 3.51 -11.39 10.60
C ILE A 15 2.15 -10.77 10.98
N ASP A 16 2.15 -9.82 11.93
CA ASP A 16 0.93 -9.19 12.44
C ASP A 16 0.28 -8.26 11.42
N ASP A 17 1.03 -7.80 10.42
CA ASP A 17 0.48 -7.01 9.31
C ASP A 17 -0.64 -7.76 8.55
N GLY A 18 -0.66 -9.10 8.63
CA GLY A 18 -1.67 -9.96 8.01
C GLY A 18 -2.83 -10.35 8.93
N ASN A 19 -2.88 -9.89 10.18
CA ASN A 19 -3.96 -10.20 11.12
C ASN A 19 -5.19 -9.38 10.79
N ILE A 20 -6.19 -10.02 10.18
CA ILE A 20 -7.43 -9.35 9.75
C ILE A 20 -8.52 -9.54 10.80
N LEU A 21 -9.09 -8.43 11.28
CA LEU A 21 -10.19 -8.41 12.22
C LEU A 21 -11.55 -8.32 11.50
N PRO A 22 -12.65 -8.87 12.07
CA PRO A 22 -13.96 -8.91 11.42
C PRO A 22 -14.54 -7.54 11.03
N GLU A 23 -14.24 -6.50 11.79
CA GLU A 23 -14.72 -5.13 11.61
C GLU A 23 -13.98 -4.36 10.50
N GLN A 24 -12.84 -4.89 10.01
CA GLN A 24 -12.05 -4.20 9.01
C GLN A 24 -12.73 -4.24 7.65
N GLN A 25 -12.84 -3.07 7.03
CA GLN A 25 -13.32 -2.94 5.67
C GLN A 25 -12.22 -3.30 4.67
N LYS A 26 -12.54 -4.19 3.72
CA LYS A 26 -11.63 -4.62 2.66
C LYS A 26 -11.64 -3.67 1.47
N TYR A 27 -10.44 -3.31 1.02
CA TYR A 27 -10.13 -2.64 -0.24
C TYR A 27 -9.18 -3.53 -1.05
N GLN A 28 -9.36 -3.59 -2.37
CA GLN A 28 -8.57 -4.48 -3.21
C GLN A 28 -8.35 -3.91 -4.60
N VAL A 29 -7.12 -4.11 -5.10
CA VAL A 29 -6.76 -3.98 -6.51
C VAL A 29 -6.01 -5.26 -6.92
N LYS A 30 -6.28 -5.77 -8.12
CA LYS A 30 -5.59 -6.95 -8.66
C LYS A 30 -5.37 -6.80 -10.15
N ASP A 31 -4.26 -7.34 -10.62
CA ASP A 31 -3.98 -7.54 -12.04
C ASP A 31 -3.47 -8.98 -12.26
N SER A 32 -2.98 -9.29 -13.47
CA SER A 32 -2.47 -10.63 -13.80
C SER A 32 -1.17 -11.01 -13.07
N PHE A 33 -0.52 -10.08 -12.38
CA PHE A 33 0.82 -10.26 -11.81
C PHE A 33 0.87 -10.05 -10.30
N SER A 34 -0.14 -9.40 -9.74
CA SER A 34 -0.14 -8.94 -8.36
C SER A 34 -1.55 -8.75 -7.84
N THR A 35 -1.68 -8.87 -6.52
CA THR A 35 -2.92 -8.63 -5.79
C THR A 35 -2.58 -7.90 -4.51
N VAL A 36 -3.24 -6.77 -4.29
CA VAL A 36 -3.09 -5.95 -3.11
C VAL A 36 -4.43 -5.87 -2.41
N GLU A 37 -4.46 -6.25 -1.14
CA GLU A 37 -5.61 -6.16 -0.27
C GLU A 37 -5.23 -5.34 0.96
N LEU A 38 -6.07 -4.36 1.30
CA LEU A 38 -5.93 -3.53 2.49
C LEU A 38 -7.21 -3.62 3.31
N TYR A 39 -7.06 -3.73 4.62
CA TYR A 39 -8.13 -3.94 5.58
C TYR A 39 -8.04 -2.82 6.61
N ILE A 40 -9.07 -1.99 6.72
CA ILE A 40 -9.03 -0.76 7.53
C ILE A 40 -10.16 -0.78 8.56
N SER A 41 -9.82 -0.56 9.83
CA SER A 41 -10.74 -0.16 10.90
C SER A 41 -10.17 1.04 11.65
N ASP A 42 -10.89 1.57 12.63
CA ASP A 42 -10.42 2.69 13.47
C ASP A 42 -9.19 2.32 14.33
N ASP A 43 -9.05 1.03 14.65
CA ASP A 43 -8.03 0.50 15.55
C ASP A 43 -6.80 -0.04 14.79
N MET A 44 -7.02 -0.65 13.62
CA MET A 44 -5.97 -1.39 12.92
C MET A 44 -6.08 -1.31 11.40
N VAL A 45 -4.91 -1.21 10.75
CA VAL A 45 -4.76 -1.41 9.31
C VAL A 45 -3.93 -2.67 9.05
N SER A 46 -4.53 -3.62 8.34
CA SER A 46 -3.91 -4.89 7.97
C SER A 46 -3.85 -5.02 6.45
N TYR A 47 -2.97 -5.87 5.92
CA TYR A 47 -2.84 -6.05 4.48
C TYR A 47 -2.44 -7.46 4.07
N ARG A 48 -2.76 -7.78 2.81
CA ARG A 48 -2.20 -8.94 2.11
C ARG A 48 -1.70 -8.47 0.75
N ALA A 49 -0.48 -8.83 0.41
CA ALA A 49 0.12 -8.47 -0.86
C ALA A 49 0.73 -9.72 -1.50
N PHE A 50 0.33 -9.99 -2.73
CA PHE A 50 1.01 -10.92 -3.62
C PHE A 50 1.59 -10.09 -4.77
N GLY A 51 2.90 -10.20 -5.00
CA GLY A 51 3.59 -9.39 -6.00
C GLY A 51 5.08 -9.34 -5.71
N ASP A 52 5.76 -8.37 -6.31
CA ASP A 52 7.17 -8.14 -6.04
C ASP A 52 7.40 -7.26 -4.80
N VAL A 53 8.67 -7.06 -4.47
CA VAL A 53 9.13 -6.27 -3.32
C VAL A 53 8.59 -4.84 -3.33
N TYR A 54 8.43 -4.22 -4.51
CA TYR A 54 7.92 -2.85 -4.60
C TYR A 54 6.43 -2.81 -4.23
N VAL A 55 5.65 -3.80 -4.66
CA VAL A 55 4.24 -3.93 -4.23
C VAL A 55 4.17 -4.10 -2.71
N MET A 56 4.94 -5.04 -2.15
CA MET A 56 4.93 -5.29 -0.69
C MET A 56 5.29 -4.04 0.13
N THR A 57 6.32 -3.31 -0.30
CA THR A 57 6.78 -2.11 0.42
C THR A 57 5.86 -0.92 0.25
N MET A 58 5.29 -0.69 -0.93
CA MET A 58 4.30 0.37 -1.13
C MET A 58 3.03 0.13 -0.30
N VAL A 59 2.57 -1.12 -0.16
CA VAL A 59 1.44 -1.44 0.71
C VAL A 59 1.79 -1.22 2.18
N LYS A 60 2.99 -1.63 2.61
CA LYS A 60 3.48 -1.34 3.96
C LYS A 60 3.53 0.16 4.26
N PHE A 61 3.97 0.95 3.28
CA PHE A 61 3.98 2.40 3.36
C PHE A 61 2.57 2.97 3.54
N LEU A 62 1.59 2.50 2.76
CA LEU A 62 0.20 2.91 2.94
C LEU A 62 -0.36 2.52 4.31
N GLN A 63 -0.10 1.28 4.76
CA GLN A 63 -0.52 0.81 6.08
C GLN A 63 0.00 1.74 7.18
N ILE A 64 1.30 2.07 7.16
CA ILE A 64 1.90 2.99 8.14
C ILE A 64 1.22 4.35 8.10
N LYS A 65 1.00 4.93 6.91
CA LYS A 65 0.35 6.25 6.78
C LYS A 65 -1.06 6.25 7.36
N LEU A 66 -1.86 5.24 7.01
CA LEU A 66 -3.23 5.10 7.49
C LEU A 66 -3.29 4.85 9.01
N GLN A 67 -2.39 4.03 9.55
CA GLN A 67 -2.30 3.79 10.99
C GLN A 67 -2.00 5.07 11.78
N HIS A 68 -1.25 6.00 11.18
CA HIS A 68 -0.99 7.34 11.75
C HIS A 68 -2.04 8.38 11.35
N ARG A 69 -3.18 7.96 10.80
CA ARG A 69 -4.29 8.83 10.35
C ARG A 69 -3.85 9.91 9.36
N GLN A 70 -2.81 9.64 8.57
CA GLN A 70 -2.36 10.55 7.52
C GLN A 70 -3.29 10.46 6.32
N ASN A 71 -3.55 11.62 5.71
CA ASN A 71 -4.32 11.70 4.48
C ASN A 71 -3.51 11.15 3.31
N LEU A 72 -4.15 10.35 2.44
CA LEU A 72 -3.52 9.76 1.26
C LEU A 72 -3.66 10.62 0.01
N LYS A 73 -4.46 11.70 0.04
CA LYS A 73 -4.76 12.56 -1.13
C LYS A 73 -3.53 13.18 -1.80
N ASP A 74 -2.45 13.39 -1.05
CA ASP A 74 -1.23 14.01 -1.58
C ASP A 74 -0.27 13.01 -2.23
N ILE A 75 -0.59 11.71 -2.18
CA ILE A 75 0.23 10.66 -2.80
C ILE A 75 -0.15 10.55 -4.27
N THR A 76 0.76 10.97 -5.15
CA THR A 76 0.62 10.87 -6.60
C THR A 76 1.49 9.75 -7.18
N LEU A 77 1.23 9.37 -8.43
CA LEU A 77 2.07 8.42 -9.17
C LEU A 77 3.54 8.88 -9.20
N GLU A 78 3.77 10.16 -9.49
CA GLU A 78 5.11 10.75 -9.58
C GLU A 78 5.83 10.70 -8.23
N SER A 79 5.10 10.97 -7.13
CA SER A 79 5.67 10.88 -5.78
C SER A 79 6.11 9.44 -5.46
N LEU A 80 5.30 8.43 -5.80
CA LEU A 80 5.64 7.03 -5.59
C LEU A 80 6.84 6.61 -6.43
N ILE A 81 6.91 7.04 -7.70
CA ILE A 81 8.03 6.76 -8.58
C ILE A 81 9.33 7.34 -8.02
N ALA A 82 9.29 8.60 -7.58
CA ALA A 82 10.43 9.30 -7.02
C ALA A 82 10.88 8.71 -5.67
N ASP A 83 9.95 8.53 -4.73
CA ASP A 83 10.24 8.07 -3.36
C ASP A 83 10.79 6.64 -3.34
N PHE A 84 10.26 5.76 -4.21
CA PHE A 84 10.69 4.36 -4.29
C PHE A 84 11.82 4.13 -5.31
N ASP A 85 12.27 5.18 -6.00
CA ASP A 85 13.27 5.10 -7.08
C ASP A 85 12.92 3.98 -8.08
N LEU A 86 11.66 4.00 -8.55
CA LEU A 86 11.13 2.90 -9.35
C LEU A 86 11.77 2.87 -10.74
N PRO A 87 12.28 1.71 -11.20
CA PRO A 87 12.59 1.55 -12.61
C PRO A 87 11.29 1.54 -13.42
N GLU A 88 11.33 2.03 -14.65
CA GLU A 88 10.16 2.20 -15.54
C GLU A 88 9.28 0.94 -15.65
N VAL A 89 9.91 -0.24 -15.71
CA VAL A 89 9.23 -1.55 -15.75
C VAL A 89 8.38 -1.86 -14.50
N LYS A 90 8.46 -1.04 -13.46
CA LYS A 90 7.71 -1.15 -12.20
C LYS A 90 6.68 -0.04 -11.99
N TYR A 91 6.51 0.88 -12.95
CA TYR A 91 5.50 1.94 -12.84
C TYR A 91 4.08 1.40 -12.72
N ARG A 92 3.81 0.23 -13.32
CA ARG A 92 2.55 -0.50 -13.13
C ARG A 92 2.22 -0.74 -11.65
N ASN A 93 3.23 -1.05 -10.83
CA ASN A 93 3.02 -1.29 -9.40
C ASN A 93 2.58 0.01 -8.70
N ALA A 94 3.17 1.16 -9.03
CA ALA A 94 2.74 2.44 -8.47
C ALA A 94 1.33 2.83 -8.93
N LEU A 95 0.99 2.60 -10.20
CA LEU A 95 -0.37 2.79 -10.70
C LEU A 95 -1.40 1.97 -9.90
N GLN A 96 -1.10 0.70 -9.60
CA GLN A 96 -1.97 -0.17 -8.80
C GLN A 96 -2.19 0.38 -7.38
N ILE A 97 -1.17 1.00 -6.80
CA ILE A 97 -1.23 1.62 -5.47
C ILE A 97 -2.05 2.91 -5.51
N VAL A 98 -1.93 3.72 -6.56
CA VAL A 98 -2.79 4.90 -6.76
C VAL A 98 -4.25 4.49 -6.89
N GLU A 99 -4.57 3.47 -7.70
CA GLU A 99 -5.94 2.96 -7.82
C GLU A 99 -6.50 2.50 -6.45
N LEU A 100 -5.66 1.89 -5.61
CA LEU A 100 -6.07 1.48 -4.27
C LEU A 100 -6.39 2.69 -3.38
N ILE A 101 -5.55 3.74 -3.45
CA ILE A 101 -5.76 4.99 -2.72
C ILE A 101 -7.08 5.65 -3.15
N GLU A 102 -7.38 5.69 -4.45
CA GLU A 102 -8.63 6.22 -4.98
C GLU A 102 -9.84 5.47 -4.42
N LYS A 103 -9.82 4.12 -4.45
CA LYS A 103 -10.89 3.29 -3.87
C LYS A 103 -11.10 3.52 -2.36
N ILE A 104 -10.03 3.79 -1.62
CA ILE A 104 -10.10 4.13 -0.19
C ILE A 104 -10.79 5.49 -0.03
N ASN A 105 -10.32 6.50 -0.76
CA ASN A 105 -10.81 7.87 -0.67
C ASN A 105 -12.29 8.01 -1.07
N GLU A 106 -12.75 7.30 -2.11
CA GLU A 106 -14.15 7.32 -2.55
C GLU A 106 -15.14 6.89 -1.45
N ARG A 107 -14.72 5.92 -0.62
CA ARG A 107 -15.57 5.37 0.44
C ARG A 107 -15.46 6.11 1.77
N SER A 108 -14.36 6.80 2.02
CA SER A 108 -14.19 7.63 3.22
C SER A 108 -14.97 8.96 3.17
N THR A 109 -15.55 9.31 2.02
CA THR A 109 -16.35 10.53 1.82
C THR A 109 -17.86 10.37 2.01
N LEU A 110 -18.33 9.26 2.57
CA LEU A 110 -19.74 9.00 2.94
C LEU A 110 -19.89 8.90 4.47
#